data_AF-A0AAE4ZAY6-F1
#
_entry.id   AF-A0AAE4ZAY6-F1
#
_cell.length_a   1.000
_cell.length_b   1.000
_cell.length_c   1.000
_cell.angle_alpha   90.00
_cell.angle_beta   90.00
_cell.angle_gamma   90.00
#
_symmetry.space_group_name_H-M   'P 1'
#
loop_
_entity.id
_entity.type
_entity.pdbx_description
1 polymer ?
#
loop_
_entity_poly.entity_id
_entity_poly.type
_entity_poly.pdbx_seq_one_letter_code
_entity_poly.pdbx_strand_id
1 'polypeptide(L)'
;QVIGGRQCTLEGYVHEGEVVPYGIVDSIRYPQVLSFFYYLYPSKLPERVQERMGELTKTVMTHIGFDNSAFNIEFFWDEVQDQIWLLEINTR
;
A
#
# COMPACT_ATOMS: atom_id res chain seq x y z
N GLN A 1 4.84 17.74 6.21
CA GLN A 1 5.87 16.80 6.70
C GLN A 1 6.47 16.10 5.49
N VAL A 2 7.76 15.76 5.50
CA VAL A 2 8.35 14.97 4.41
C VAL A 2 7.92 13.51 4.64
N ILE A 3 7.27 12.91 3.65
CA ILE A 3 6.89 11.49 3.67
C ILE A 3 8.02 10.66 3.06
N GLY A 4 8.27 9.47 3.60
CA GLY A 4 9.37 8.62 3.14
C GLY A 4 9.40 7.28 3.86
N GLY A 5 10.41 6.47 3.52
CA GLY A 5 10.56 5.10 4.01
C GLY A 5 10.49 4.09 2.86
N ARG A 6 10.16 2.84 3.19
CA ARG A 6 10.00 1.78 2.19
C ARG A 6 8.70 1.95 1.45
N GLN A 7 8.76 2.01 0.12
CA GLN A 7 7.58 2.11 -0.74
C GLN A 7 7.05 0.73 -1.07
N CYS A 8 5.73 0.58 -1.06
CA CYS A 8 5.04 -0.60 -1.54
C CYS A 8 3.66 -0.24 -2.10
N THR A 9 3.10 -1.17 -2.86
CA THR A 9 1.76 -1.08 -3.40
C THR A 9 0.94 -2.23 -2.85
N LEU A 10 -0.20 -1.92 -2.22
CA LEU A 10 -1.21 -2.89 -1.81
C LEU A 10 -2.26 -3.00 -2.91
N GLU A 11 -2.53 -4.22 -3.34
CA GLU A 11 -3.49 -4.56 -4.37
C GLU A 11 -4.76 -5.14 -3.75
N GLY A 12 -5.93 -4.76 -4.28
CA GLY A 12 -7.22 -5.20 -3.78
C GLY A 12 -8.36 -5.00 -4.76
N TYR A 13 -9.55 -5.42 -4.34
CA TYR A 13 -10.80 -5.07 -5.03
C TYR A 13 -11.90 -4.79 -4.01
N VAL A 14 -12.94 -4.10 -4.47
CA VAL A 14 -14.21 -4.02 -3.74
C VAL A 14 -15.30 -4.64 -4.58
N HIS A 15 -16.11 -5.49 -3.96
CA HIS A 15 -17.26 -6.11 -4.60
C HIS A 15 -18.43 -6.19 -3.60
N GLU A 16 -19.58 -5.65 -3.98
CA GLU A 16 -20.77 -5.58 -3.13
C GLU A 16 -20.48 -4.98 -1.74
N GLY A 17 -19.59 -3.98 -1.70
CA GLY A 17 -19.16 -3.30 -0.47
C GLY A 17 -18.12 -4.05 0.35
N GLU A 18 -17.70 -5.26 -0.04
CA GLU A 18 -16.63 -5.99 0.63
C GLU A 18 -15.25 -5.59 0.08
N VAL A 19 -14.41 -4.98 0.93
CA VAL A 19 -13.04 -4.61 0.58
C VAL A 19 -12.10 -5.78 0.83
N VAL A 20 -11.46 -6.28 -0.23
CA VAL A 20 -10.55 -7.44 -0.18
C VAL A 20 -9.14 -7.06 -0.65
N PRO A 21 -8.23 -6.71 0.28
CA PRO A 21 -6.80 -6.71 0.01
C PRO A 21 -6.29 -8.13 -0.26
N TYR A 22 -5.49 -8.34 -1.31
CA TYR A 22 -4.98 -9.68 -1.65
C TYR A 22 -3.47 -9.78 -1.82
N GLY A 23 -2.75 -8.66 -1.93
CA GLY A 23 -1.30 -8.70 -2.11
C GLY A 23 -0.62 -7.37 -1.84
N ILE A 24 0.66 -7.45 -1.48
CA ILE A 24 1.52 -6.28 -1.35
C ILE A 24 2.81 -6.54 -2.13
N VAL A 25 3.20 -5.55 -2.93
CA VAL A 25 4.39 -5.55 -3.79
C VAL A 25 5.34 -4.46 -3.31
N ASP A 26 6.58 -4.79 -2.98
CA ASP A 26 7.57 -3.76 -2.61
C ASP A 26 8.11 -3.07 -3.88
N SER A 27 8.24 -1.75 -3.81
CA SER A 27 8.84 -0.92 -4.87
C SER A 27 10.28 -0.61 -4.50
N ILE A 28 11.21 -1.43 -5.00
CA ILE A 28 12.64 -1.29 -4.68
C ILE A 28 13.26 -0.21 -5.57
N ARG A 29 13.95 0.73 -4.93
CA ARG A 29 14.68 1.81 -5.60
C ARG A 29 16.17 1.55 -5.59
N TYR A 30 16.89 2.16 -6.53
CA TYR A 30 18.34 2.14 -6.48
C TYR A 30 18.85 2.83 -5.21
N PRO A 31 19.95 2.33 -4.62
CA PRO A 31 20.61 3.01 -3.52
C PRO A 31 20.93 4.48 -3.87
N GLN A 32 20.71 5.39 -2.92
CA GLN A 32 21.06 6.82 -2.98
C GLN A 32 20.41 7.66 -4.10
N VAL A 33 19.48 7.12 -4.88
CA VAL A 33 18.71 7.88 -5.88
C VAL A 33 17.22 7.55 -5.79
N LEU A 34 16.37 8.46 -6.27
CA LEU A 34 14.91 8.27 -6.25
C LEU A 34 14.39 7.37 -7.40
N SER A 35 15.29 6.84 -8.23
CA SER A 35 14.92 5.99 -9.37
C SER A 35 14.48 4.60 -8.93
N PHE A 36 13.35 4.16 -9.49
CA PHE A 36 12.86 2.80 -9.38
C PHE A 36 13.85 1.78 -9.95
N PHE A 37 13.93 0.61 -9.34
CA PHE A 37 14.77 -0.51 -9.79
C PHE A 37 13.92 -1.73 -10.18
N TYR A 38 13.17 -2.33 -9.25
CA TYR A 38 12.29 -3.48 -9.53
C TYR A 38 11.16 -3.63 -8.50
N TYR A 39 10.17 -4.46 -8.86
CA TYR A 39 9.08 -4.88 -7.98
C TYR A 39 9.39 -6.22 -7.32
N LEU A 40 9.12 -6.35 -6.02
CA LEU A 40 9.30 -7.58 -5.27
C LEU A 40 7.96 -8.09 -4.72
N TYR A 41 7.59 -9.31 -5.12
CA TYR A 41 6.41 -10.02 -4.64
C TYR A 41 6.77 -11.45 -4.22
N PRO A 42 6.29 -11.95 -3.06
CA PRO A 42 5.53 -11.22 -2.04
C PRO A 42 6.40 -10.20 -1.29
N SER A 43 5.77 -9.17 -0.72
CA SER A 43 6.42 -8.16 0.09
C SER A 43 7.30 -8.76 1.21
N LYS A 44 8.43 -8.10 1.48
CA LYS A 44 9.33 -8.37 2.60
C LYS A 44 9.16 -7.39 3.75
N LEU A 45 8.06 -6.63 3.79
CA LEU A 45 7.71 -5.83 4.96
C LEU A 45 7.33 -6.75 6.13
N PRO A 46 7.52 -6.31 7.39
CA PRO A 46 7.04 -7.07 8.54
C PRO A 46 5.53 -7.33 8.44
N GLU A 47 5.08 -8.53 8.81
CA GLU A 47 3.67 -8.94 8.72
C GLU A 47 2.73 -7.95 9.43
N ARG A 48 3.10 -7.51 10.64
CA ARG A 48 2.36 -6.46 11.40
C ARG A 48 2.13 -5.16 10.62
N VAL A 49 3.03 -4.81 9.70
CA VAL A 49 2.92 -3.60 8.88
C VAL A 49 1.97 -3.86 7.72
N GLN A 50 2.06 -5.04 7.10
CA GLN A 50 1.16 -5.48 6.04
C GLN A 50 -0.29 -5.55 6.53
N GLU A 51 -0.52 -6.10 7.73
CA GLU A 51 -1.82 -6.13 8.40
C GLU A 51 -2.37 -4.72 8.63
N ARG A 52 -1.55 -3.80 9.16
CA ARG A 52 -1.96 -2.39 9.35
C ARG A 52 -2.32 -1.71 8.05
N MET A 53 -1.58 -1.96 6.97
CA MET A 53 -1.92 -1.45 5.63
C MET A 53 -3.25 -2.03 5.15
N GLY A 54 -3.51 -3.32 5.36
CA GLY A 54 -4.79 -3.96 5.05
C GLY A 54 -5.97 -3.30 5.78
N GLU A 55 -5.84 -3.03 7.08
CA GLU A 55 -6.90 -2.38 7.86
C GLU A 55 -7.10 -0.91 7.46
N LEU A 56 -6.02 -0.17 7.16
CA LEU A 56 -6.10 1.18 6.59
C LEU A 56 -6.83 1.18 5.23
N THR A 57 -6.50 0.23 4.37
CA THR A 57 -7.18 0.03 3.08
C THR A 57 -8.66 -0.20 3.27
N LYS A 58 -9.06 -1.16 4.11
CA LYS A 58 -10.49 -1.42 4.41
C LYS A 58 -11.19 -0.17 4.91
N THR A 59 -10.56 0.56 5.83
CA THR A 59 -11.11 1.79 6.41
C THR A 59 -11.33 2.85 5.33
N VAL A 60 -10.31 3.15 4.53
CA VAL A 60 -10.37 4.23 3.54
C VAL A 60 -11.30 3.89 2.39
N MET A 61 -11.20 2.68 1.82
CA MET A 61 -12.02 2.27 0.68
C MET A 61 -13.51 2.21 1.05
N THR A 62 -13.84 1.74 2.26
CA THR A 62 -15.21 1.79 2.79
C THR A 62 -15.68 3.23 2.99
N HIS A 63 -14.83 4.09 3.57
CA HIS A 63 -15.20 5.48 3.88
C HIS A 63 -15.51 6.30 2.62
N ILE A 64 -14.80 6.06 1.52
CA ILE A 64 -15.04 6.77 0.25
C ILE A 64 -16.19 6.16 -0.59
N GLY A 65 -16.78 5.05 -0.15
CA GLY A 65 -17.89 4.39 -0.85
C GLY A 65 -17.50 3.78 -2.20
N PHE A 66 -16.25 3.38 -2.36
CA PHE A 66 -15.78 2.72 -3.58
C PHE A 66 -16.34 1.29 -3.65
N ASP A 67 -16.79 0.83 -4.82
CA ASP A 67 -17.39 -0.49 -4.99
C ASP A 67 -17.24 -1.00 -6.44
N ASN A 68 -17.36 -2.31 -6.62
CA ASN A 68 -17.41 -3.03 -7.90
C ASN A 68 -16.23 -2.76 -8.86
N SER A 69 -15.01 -2.66 -8.32
CA SER A 69 -13.79 -2.51 -9.13
C SER A 69 -12.53 -2.93 -8.37
N ALA A 70 -11.48 -3.24 -9.12
CA ALA A 70 -10.12 -3.37 -8.59
C ALA A 70 -9.56 -1.99 -8.20
N PHE A 71 -8.57 -2.02 -7.31
CA PHE A 71 -7.80 -0.85 -6.91
C PHE A 71 -6.37 -1.26 -6.50
N ASN A 72 -5.48 -0.28 -6.49
CA ASN A 72 -4.24 -0.37 -5.74
C ASN A 72 -3.99 0.90 -4.92
N ILE A 73 -3.28 0.76 -3.81
CA ILE A 73 -2.92 1.86 -2.92
C ILE A 73 -1.41 1.86 -2.71
N GLU A 74 -0.77 2.97 -3.05
CA GLU A 74 0.64 3.19 -2.78
C GLU A 74 0.84 3.69 -1.36
N PHE A 75 1.78 3.07 -0.64
CA PHE A 75 2.17 3.43 0.71
C PHE A 75 3.67 3.67 0.82
N PHE A 76 4.04 4.47 1.83
CA PHE A 76 5.36 4.41 2.45
C PHE A 76 5.24 3.92 3.89
N TRP A 77 6.20 3.13 4.34
CA TRP A 77 6.41 2.82 5.76
C TRP A 77 7.76 3.35 6.23
N ASP A 78 7.73 4.28 7.18
CA ASP A 78 8.90 4.77 7.90
C ASP A 78 9.24 3.79 9.03
N GLU A 79 10.34 3.05 8.89
CA GLU A 79 10.76 2.05 9.88
C GLU A 79 11.20 2.69 11.22
N VAL A 80 11.71 3.92 11.19
CA VAL A 80 12.24 4.62 12.37
C VAL A 80 11.09 5.13 13.24
N GLN A 81 10.05 5.66 12.61
CA GLN A 81 8.87 6.21 13.29
C GLN A 81 7.71 5.20 13.41
N ASP A 82 7.82 4.05 12.76
CA ASP A 82 6.76 3.04 12.60
C ASP A 82 5.44 3.62 12.03
N GLN A 83 5.58 4.60 11.13
CA GLN A 83 4.48 5.36 10.53
C GLN A 83 4.20 4.91 9.09
N ILE A 84 2.92 4.72 8.78
CA ILE A 84 2.45 4.41 7.42
C ILE A 84 1.87 5.69 6.80
N TRP A 85 2.29 6.00 5.59
CA TRP A 85 1.81 7.09 4.77
C TRP A 85 1.06 6.54 3.57
N LEU A 86 -0.20 6.93 3.39
CA LEU A 86 -0.93 6.68 2.15
C LEU A 86 -0.50 7.76 1.13
N LEU A 87 0.03 7.34 -0.01
CA LEU A 87 0.51 8.22 -1.07
C LEU A 87 -0.56 8.47 -2.12
N GLU A 88 -1.11 7.40 -2.69
CA GLU A 88 -2.04 7.46 -3.81
C GLU A 88 -2.99 6.26 -3.78
N ILE A 89 -4.24 6.47 -4.21
CA ILE A 89 -5.21 5.40 -4.49
C ILE A 89 -5.50 5.44 -5.99
N ASN A 90 -5.26 4.33 -6.67
CA ASN A 90 -5.59 4.14 -8.08
C ASN A 90 -6.83 3.25 -8.19
N THR A 91 -7.89 3.76 -8.83
CA THR A 91 -9.17 3.05 -9.01
C THR A 91 -9.23 2.32 -10.36
N ARG A 92 -8.20 1.55 -10.68
CA ARG A 92 -8.02 0.82 -11.94
C ARG A 92 -7.21 -0.46 -11.73
#